data_AF-A0A969D2Q3-F1
#
_entry.id   AF-A0A969D2Q3-F1
#
_cell.length_a   1.000
_cell.length_b   1.000
_cell.length_c   1.000
_cell.angle_alpha   90.00
_cell.angle_beta   90.00
_cell.angle_gamma   90.00
#
_symmetry.space_group_name_H-M   'P 1'
#
loop_
_entity.id
_entity.type
_entity.pdbx_description
1 polymer ?
#
loop_
_entity_poly.entity_id
_entity_poly.type
_entity_poly.pdbx_seq_one_letter_code
_entity_poly.pdbx_strand_id
1 'polypeptide(L)'
;MFKSEIWVSNSPAKIDKRFPGRWLGLAAAGIAVTVLFATSKLDPKHLHWPTAMPGKIAPLAMSGGNPYLRALMRTISASEANDSSPYTLLYGGSHIQDLGQHPDRCVPIGWGPNQGRCTTAAGRYQFITTTWLEKAEQYHPSSSGEWIWQGYSFAPEYQDQ
;
A
#
# COMPACT_ATOMS: atom_id res chain seq x y z
N MET A 1 73.01 64.08 -28.98
CA MET A 1 72.59 64.87 -27.80
C MET A 1 71.08 65.13 -27.93
N PHE A 2 70.29 64.86 -26.87
CA PHE A 2 68.81 64.92 -26.73
C PHE A 2 67.98 63.79 -27.40
N LYS A 3 67.52 62.77 -26.64
CA LYS A 3 66.28 62.62 -25.80
C LYS A 3 65.02 62.30 -26.66
N SER A 4 64.57 61.03 -26.67
CA SER A 4 63.40 60.45 -25.93
C SER A 4 62.04 60.95 -26.48
N GLU A 5 60.97 60.18 -26.70
CA GLU A 5 60.33 59.08 -25.95
C GLU A 5 59.42 58.23 -26.87
N ILE A 6 59.04 57.06 -26.35
CA ILE A 6 58.14 56.05 -26.93
C ILE A 6 56.68 56.48 -26.74
N TRP A 7 55.84 56.31 -27.77
CA TRP A 7 54.39 56.15 -27.62
C TRP A 7 53.87 55.00 -28.49
N VAL A 8 53.37 53.97 -27.82
CA VAL A 8 52.55 52.88 -28.37
C VAL A 8 51.11 53.37 -28.43
N SER A 9 50.43 53.18 -29.57
CA SER A 9 48.99 53.43 -29.70
C SER A 9 48.31 52.32 -30.49
N ASN A 10 47.15 51.95 -29.97
CA ASN A 10 46.39 50.73 -30.21
C ASN A 10 45.59 50.74 -31.51
N SER A 11 45.55 49.62 -32.21
CA SER A 11 44.46 49.29 -33.14
C SER A 11 43.75 48.03 -32.62
N PRO A 12 42.41 48.03 -32.42
CA PRO A 12 41.70 46.87 -31.90
C PRO A 12 41.65 45.74 -32.93
N ALA A 13 41.95 44.53 -32.47
CA ALA A 13 41.81 43.29 -33.21
C ALA A 13 40.35 43.04 -33.60
N LYS A 14 40.13 42.64 -34.85
CA LYS A 14 38.84 42.18 -35.37
C LYS A 14 38.40 40.93 -34.58
N ILE A 15 37.24 40.98 -33.94
CA ILE A 15 36.62 39.82 -33.30
C ILE A 15 36.11 38.88 -34.40
N ASP A 16 36.78 37.75 -34.55
CA ASP A 16 36.33 36.62 -35.38
C ASP A 16 35.16 35.91 -34.67
N LYS A 17 34.00 35.88 -35.32
CA LYS A 17 32.79 35.18 -34.83
C LYS A 17 32.87 33.69 -35.17
N ARG A 18 33.82 32.96 -34.56
CA ARG A 18 33.75 31.49 -34.53
C ARG A 18 32.87 31.03 -33.38
N PHE A 19 31.59 30.86 -33.68
CA PHE A 19 30.59 30.22 -32.82
C PHE A 19 31.01 28.78 -32.44
N PRO A 20 31.13 28.42 -31.15
CA PRO A 20 31.45 27.05 -30.72
C PRO A 20 30.15 26.23 -30.60
N GLY A 21 29.45 26.02 -31.72
CA GLY A 21 28.14 25.34 -31.75
C GLY A 21 28.17 23.81 -31.61
N ARG A 22 29.30 23.19 -31.23
CA ARG A 22 29.45 21.72 -31.20
C ARG A 22 29.57 21.08 -29.82
N TRP A 23 29.70 21.85 -28.74
CA TRP A 23 29.83 21.30 -27.38
C TRP A 23 28.53 21.35 -26.55
N LEU A 24 27.50 22.07 -27.00
CA LEU A 24 26.19 22.12 -26.34
C LEU A 24 25.32 20.87 -26.62
N GLY A 25 25.50 20.21 -27.77
CA GLY A 25 24.70 19.03 -28.13
C GLY A 25 25.07 17.76 -27.34
N LEU A 26 26.33 17.60 -26.95
CA LEU A 26 26.82 16.39 -26.27
C LEU A 26 26.45 16.38 -24.78
N ALA A 27 26.40 17.55 -24.11
CA ALA A 27 25.97 17.66 -22.72
C ALA A 27 24.48 17.34 -22.56
N ALA A 28 23.63 17.77 -23.50
CA ALA A 28 22.19 17.48 -23.48
C ALA A 28 21.88 15.98 -23.69
N ALA A 29 22.63 15.31 -24.58
CA ALA A 29 22.46 13.87 -24.84
C ALA A 29 22.88 13.01 -23.64
N GLY A 30 23.97 13.37 -22.95
CA GLY A 30 24.42 12.64 -21.75
C GLY A 30 23.44 12.70 -20.57
N ILE A 31 22.79 13.84 -20.38
CA ILE A 31 21.75 14.02 -19.35
C ILE A 31 20.47 13.25 -19.72
N ALA A 32 20.07 13.24 -20.99
CA ALA A 32 18.91 12.48 -21.44
C ALA A 32 19.08 10.96 -21.23
N VAL A 33 20.28 10.43 -21.51
CA VAL A 33 20.58 9.00 -21.31
C VAL A 33 20.61 8.62 -19.84
N THR A 34 21.15 9.45 -18.94
CA THR A 34 21.13 9.16 -17.49
C THR A 34 19.73 9.24 -16.89
N VAL A 35 18.88 10.17 -17.34
CA VAL A 35 17.47 10.24 -16.94
C VAL A 35 16.68 9.02 -17.45
N LEU A 36 16.92 8.56 -18.68
CA LEU A 36 16.30 7.35 -19.24
C LEU A 36 16.72 6.07 -18.48
N PHE A 37 17.98 5.94 -18.08
CA PHE A 37 18.42 4.79 -17.27
C PHE A 37 17.93 4.87 -15.82
N ALA A 38 17.85 6.06 -15.21
CA ALA A 38 17.35 6.22 -13.85
C ALA A 38 15.83 5.95 -13.74
N THR A 39 15.04 6.30 -14.77
CA THR A 39 13.59 6.04 -14.80
C THR A 39 13.24 4.57 -15.05
N SER A 40 14.11 3.81 -15.71
CA SER A 40 13.91 2.37 -15.97
C SER A 40 13.97 1.49 -14.71
N LYS A 41 14.43 2.03 -13.57
CA LYS A 41 14.48 1.33 -12.27
C LYS A 41 13.35 1.69 -11.31
N LEU A 42 12.43 2.57 -11.70
CA LEU A 42 11.23 2.83 -10.93
C LEU A 42 10.19 1.75 -11.26
N ASP A 43 10.27 0.60 -10.59
CA ASP A 43 9.24 -0.44 -10.66
C ASP A 43 7.95 0.14 -10.04
N PRO A 44 6.86 0.37 -10.82
CA PRO A 44 5.68 1.09 -10.34
C PRO A 44 4.81 0.26 -9.38
N LYS A 45 5.26 -0.93 -8.99
CA LYS A 45 4.53 -1.86 -8.11
C LYS A 45 4.31 -1.36 -6.68
N HIS A 46 4.96 -0.26 -6.30
CA HIS A 46 4.81 0.36 -4.97
C HIS A 46 3.96 1.63 -4.98
N LEU A 47 3.44 2.07 -6.12
CA LEU A 47 2.51 3.21 -6.20
C LEU A 47 1.06 2.73 -6.24
N HIS A 48 0.70 1.78 -5.38
CA HIS A 48 -0.71 1.57 -5.07
C HIS A 48 -1.11 2.65 -4.07
N TRP A 49 -1.88 3.64 -4.52
CA TRP A 49 -2.61 4.48 -3.58
C TRP A 49 -3.67 3.61 -2.91
N PRO A 50 -3.80 3.61 -1.56
CA PRO A 50 -4.85 2.85 -0.91
C PRO A 50 -6.19 3.33 -1.47
N THR A 51 -6.88 2.46 -2.21
CA THR A 51 -8.17 2.74 -2.85
C THR A 51 -9.30 2.88 -1.83
N ALA A 52 -9.04 2.57 -0.56
CA ALA A 52 -9.94 2.85 0.53
C ALA A 52 -9.82 4.33 0.92
N MET A 53 -10.87 5.12 0.67
CA MET A 53 -10.98 6.47 1.26
C MET A 53 -10.91 6.32 2.79
N PRO A 54 -9.84 6.77 3.45
CA PRO A 54 -9.73 6.64 4.90
C PRO A 54 -10.87 7.41 5.56
N GLY A 55 -11.66 6.75 6.41
CA GLY A 55 -12.60 7.42 7.31
C GLY A 55 -14.09 7.17 7.13
N LYS A 56 -14.54 6.41 6.12
CA LYS A 56 -15.94 5.92 6.08
C LYS A 56 -16.00 4.50 6.65
N ILE A 57 -16.06 4.38 7.98
CA ILE A 57 -16.15 3.09 8.66
C ILE A 57 -17.45 2.38 8.26
N ALA A 58 -17.35 1.18 7.70
CA ALA A 58 -18.51 0.39 7.31
C ALA A 58 -19.46 0.15 8.51
N PRO A 59 -20.78 0.06 8.29
CA PRO A 59 -21.71 -0.25 9.37
C PRO A 59 -21.42 -1.64 9.97
N LEU A 60 -21.72 -1.82 11.26
CA LEU A 60 -21.71 -3.15 11.92
C LEU A 60 -22.92 -3.95 11.44
N ALA A 61 -22.73 -5.24 11.22
CA ALA A 61 -23.77 -6.21 10.87
C ALA A 61 -24.60 -6.58 12.11
N MET A 62 -23.98 -6.62 13.31
CA MET A 62 -24.73 -6.84 14.54
C MET A 62 -25.84 -5.79 14.73
N SER A 63 -27.04 -6.26 15.05
CA SER A 63 -28.18 -5.42 15.44
C SER A 63 -28.15 -5.14 16.95
N GLY A 64 -28.41 -3.88 17.35
CA GLY A 64 -28.48 -3.51 18.77
C GLY A 64 -27.12 -3.54 19.49
N GLY A 65 -27.13 -3.77 20.80
CA GLY A 65 -25.92 -3.83 21.64
C GLY A 65 -25.48 -2.50 22.24
N ASN A 66 -24.52 -2.56 23.17
CA ASN A 66 -24.00 -1.40 23.90
C ASN A 66 -23.31 -0.42 22.91
N PRO A 67 -23.67 0.88 22.91
CA PRO A 67 -23.10 1.86 21.98
C PRO A 67 -21.57 2.01 22.11
N TYR A 68 -21.00 1.84 23.31
CA TYR A 68 -19.56 1.88 23.52
C TYR A 68 -18.85 0.65 22.97
N LEU A 69 -19.44 -0.54 23.11
CA LEU A 69 -18.91 -1.75 22.47
C LEU A 69 -18.92 -1.60 20.95
N ARG A 70 -20.02 -1.10 20.38
CA ARG A 70 -20.11 -0.81 18.94
C ARG A 70 -19.08 0.21 18.48
N ALA A 71 -18.80 1.23 19.30
CA ALA A 71 -17.74 2.20 19.00
C ALA A 71 -16.37 1.51 19.01
N LEU A 72 -16.08 0.69 20.03
CA LEU A 72 -14.84 -0.09 20.11
C LEU A 72 -14.65 -1.00 18.90
N MET A 73 -15.67 -1.77 18.52
CA MET A 73 -15.63 -2.66 17.35
C MET A 73 -15.35 -1.89 16.06
N ARG A 74 -15.95 -0.71 15.88
CA ARG A 74 -15.63 0.17 14.73
C ARG A 74 -14.20 0.68 14.76
N THR A 75 -13.68 1.02 15.93
CA THR A 75 -12.29 1.45 16.10
C THR A 75 -11.31 0.34 15.74
N ILE A 76 -11.54 -0.89 16.22
CA ILE A 76 -10.71 -2.05 15.86
C ILE A 76 -10.77 -2.26 14.34
N SER A 77 -11.97 -2.26 13.76
CA SER A 77 -12.16 -2.40 12.31
C SER A 77 -11.44 -1.30 11.51
N ALA A 78 -11.39 -0.06 12.00
CA ALA A 78 -10.66 1.01 11.34
C ALA A 78 -9.14 0.80 11.36
N SER A 79 -8.61 0.05 12.32
CA SER A 79 -7.19 -0.31 12.40
C SER A 79 -6.86 -1.56 11.59
N GLU A 80 -7.71 -2.59 11.66
CA GLU A 80 -7.44 -3.92 11.08
C GLU A 80 -7.94 -4.07 9.64
N ALA A 81 -9.05 -3.41 9.30
CA ALA A 81 -9.75 -3.57 8.03
C ALA A 81 -10.41 -2.24 7.61
N ASN A 82 -9.58 -1.22 7.35
CA ASN A 82 -10.03 0.07 6.81
C ASN A 82 -10.38 -0.06 5.31
N ASP A 83 -11.40 -0.85 5.01
CA ASP A 83 -11.90 -1.14 3.68
C ASP A 83 -13.41 -0.88 3.59
N SER A 84 -13.91 -0.65 2.38
CA SER A 84 -15.34 -0.49 2.09
C SER A 84 -16.18 -1.77 2.33
N SER A 85 -15.57 -2.95 2.25
CA SER A 85 -16.17 -4.27 2.44
C SER A 85 -15.33 -5.10 3.43
N PRO A 86 -15.23 -4.67 4.71
CA PRO A 86 -14.23 -5.22 5.63
C PRO A 86 -14.50 -6.68 6.00
N TYR A 87 -15.75 -7.13 5.99
CA TYR A 87 -16.13 -8.51 6.33
C TYR A 87 -15.57 -9.58 5.39
N THR A 88 -15.19 -9.18 4.17
CA THR A 88 -14.67 -10.09 3.15
C THR A 88 -13.16 -9.96 2.95
N LEU A 89 -12.50 -9.05 3.69
CA LEU A 89 -11.13 -8.65 3.49
C LEU A 89 -10.14 -9.73 3.97
N LEU A 90 -9.22 -10.14 3.12
CA LEU A 90 -8.05 -10.94 3.50
C LEU A 90 -6.88 -10.02 3.80
N TYR A 91 -5.94 -10.49 4.63
CA TYR A 91 -4.63 -9.88 4.73
C TYR A 91 -4.04 -9.61 3.33
N GLY A 92 -3.50 -8.40 3.14
CA GLY A 92 -2.97 -7.96 1.85
C GLY A 92 -4.00 -7.32 0.90
N GLY A 93 -5.29 -7.24 1.28
CA GLY A 93 -6.28 -6.40 0.61
C GLY A 93 -7.16 -7.10 -0.44
N SER A 94 -7.01 -8.42 -0.62
CA SER A 94 -7.91 -9.18 -1.49
C SER A 94 -9.21 -9.54 -0.77
N HIS A 95 -10.25 -9.95 -1.52
CA HIS A 95 -11.56 -10.27 -0.96
C HIS A 95 -12.01 -11.70 -1.26
N ILE A 96 -12.77 -12.28 -0.35
CA ILE A 96 -13.48 -13.55 -0.54
C ILE A 96 -14.98 -13.34 -0.76
N GLN A 97 -15.62 -14.30 -1.42
CA GLN A 97 -17.06 -14.27 -1.68
C GLN A 97 -17.81 -15.25 -0.77
N ASP A 98 -17.22 -16.41 -0.52
CA ASP A 98 -17.79 -17.41 0.37
C ASP A 98 -17.42 -17.08 1.82
N LEU A 99 -18.45 -16.81 2.62
CA LEU A 99 -18.38 -16.57 4.06
C LEU A 99 -19.05 -17.71 4.85
N GLY A 100 -19.30 -18.85 4.21
CA GLY A 100 -19.83 -20.05 4.88
C GLY A 100 -18.90 -20.59 5.96
N GLN A 101 -17.60 -20.26 5.90
CA GLN A 101 -16.60 -20.57 6.91
C GLN A 101 -15.40 -19.62 6.80
N HIS A 102 -14.53 -19.63 7.80
CA HIS A 102 -13.26 -18.89 7.72
C HIS A 102 -12.43 -19.42 6.53
N PRO A 103 -11.82 -18.54 5.73
CA PRO A 103 -11.20 -18.93 4.46
C PRO A 103 -9.93 -19.80 4.62
N ASP A 104 -9.27 -19.72 5.78
CA ASP A 104 -8.04 -20.46 6.11
C ASP A 104 -6.95 -20.37 5.01
N ARG A 105 -6.84 -19.19 4.37
CA ARG A 105 -5.86 -18.95 3.32
C ARG A 105 -4.56 -18.43 3.90
N CYS A 106 -3.48 -19.20 3.75
CA CYS A 106 -2.12 -18.80 4.11
C CYS A 106 -1.62 -17.71 3.14
N VAL A 107 -1.68 -16.44 3.57
CA VAL A 107 -1.19 -15.28 2.82
C VAL A 107 0.21 -14.89 3.33
N PRO A 108 1.24 -14.78 2.46
CA PRO A 108 2.58 -14.38 2.87
C PRO A 108 2.64 -12.97 3.45
N ILE A 109 3.41 -12.82 4.52
CA ILE A 109 3.69 -11.54 5.17
C ILE A 109 4.84 -10.86 4.45
N GLY A 110 4.57 -9.71 3.84
CA GLY A 110 5.53 -8.98 3.00
C GLY A 110 6.52 -8.11 3.77
N TRP A 111 6.24 -7.78 5.04
CA TRP A 111 7.03 -6.82 5.82
C TRP A 111 6.93 -7.07 7.33
N GLY A 112 7.89 -6.53 8.08
CA GLY A 112 7.94 -6.63 9.53
C GLY A 112 8.63 -7.89 10.06
N PRO A 113 8.58 -8.15 11.38
CA PRO A 113 9.36 -9.20 12.03
C PRO A 113 8.98 -10.63 11.60
N ASN A 114 7.79 -10.81 11.01
CA ASN A 114 7.30 -12.09 10.51
C ASN A 114 7.39 -12.21 8.98
N GLN A 115 8.17 -11.36 8.31
CA GLN A 115 8.35 -11.42 6.85
C GLN A 115 8.72 -12.84 6.39
N GLY A 116 8.07 -13.30 5.32
CA GLY A 116 8.28 -14.64 4.76
C GLY A 116 7.50 -15.76 5.47
N ARG A 117 6.90 -15.50 6.64
CA ARG A 117 5.87 -16.36 7.24
C ARG A 117 4.52 -16.07 6.58
N CYS A 118 3.51 -16.90 6.86
CA CYS A 118 2.15 -16.61 6.44
C CYS A 118 1.20 -16.38 7.61
N THR A 119 0.13 -15.66 7.31
CA THR A 119 -1.02 -15.43 8.20
C THR A 119 -2.29 -15.89 7.49
N THR A 120 -3.28 -16.31 8.26
CA THR A 120 -4.63 -16.61 7.76
C THR A 120 -5.63 -15.50 8.08
N ALA A 121 -5.14 -14.33 8.51
CA ALA A 121 -5.93 -13.18 8.89
C ALA A 121 -6.99 -12.79 7.83
N ALA A 122 -8.25 -12.76 8.24
CA ALA A 122 -9.39 -12.46 7.39
C ALA A 122 -10.51 -11.74 8.14
N GLY A 123 -11.39 -11.13 7.36
CA GLY A 123 -12.58 -10.45 7.83
C GLY A 123 -12.30 -9.11 8.51
N ARG A 124 -13.37 -8.56 9.10
CA ARG A 124 -13.40 -7.20 9.63
C ARG A 124 -12.41 -6.96 10.77
N TYR A 125 -12.09 -8.02 11.50
CA TYR A 125 -11.24 -8.00 12.68
C TYR A 125 -9.94 -8.80 12.48
N GLN A 126 -9.64 -9.18 11.22
CA GLN A 126 -8.43 -9.92 10.85
C GLN A 126 -8.20 -11.17 11.71
N PHE A 127 -9.27 -11.92 11.98
CA PHE A 127 -9.19 -13.19 12.70
C PHE A 127 -8.27 -14.15 11.96
N ILE A 128 -7.39 -14.84 12.68
CA ILE A 128 -6.70 -16.02 12.18
C ILE A 128 -7.57 -17.26 12.45
N THR A 129 -7.39 -18.30 11.64
CA THR A 129 -8.23 -19.51 11.66
C THR A 129 -8.40 -20.10 13.05
N THR A 130 -7.30 -20.27 13.80
CA THR A 130 -7.34 -20.87 15.14
C THR A 130 -8.16 -20.04 16.12
N THR A 131 -8.00 -18.71 16.09
CA THR A 131 -8.78 -17.79 16.94
C THR A 131 -10.25 -17.78 16.54
N TRP A 132 -10.55 -17.80 15.24
CA TRP A 132 -11.93 -17.89 14.78
C TRP A 132 -12.61 -19.15 15.30
N LEU A 133 -11.99 -20.32 15.12
CA LEU A 133 -12.54 -21.59 15.56
C LEU A 133 -12.76 -21.63 17.08
N GLU A 134 -11.77 -21.18 17.86
CA GLU A 134 -11.85 -21.12 19.33
C GLU A 134 -13.01 -20.22 19.79
N LYS A 135 -13.15 -19.02 19.20
CA LYS A 135 -14.19 -18.06 19.61
C LYS A 135 -15.56 -18.46 19.10
N ALA A 136 -15.64 -18.99 17.89
CA ALA A 136 -16.91 -19.45 17.33
C ALA A 136 -17.46 -20.66 18.08
N GLU A 137 -16.61 -21.57 18.56
CA GLU A 137 -17.03 -22.64 19.46
C GLU A 137 -17.63 -22.10 20.77
N GLN A 138 -17.05 -21.04 21.31
CA GLN A 138 -17.51 -20.45 22.56
C GLN A 138 -18.81 -19.64 22.40
N TYR A 139 -18.95 -18.89 21.30
CA TYR A 139 -20.01 -17.88 21.15
C TYR A 139 -21.09 -18.25 20.13
N HIS A 140 -20.83 -19.21 19.24
CA HIS A 140 -21.76 -19.65 18.17
C HIS A 140 -22.09 -21.16 18.26
N PRO A 141 -22.57 -21.67 19.42
CA PRO A 141 -22.71 -23.12 19.67
C PRO A 141 -23.75 -23.81 18.75
N SER A 142 -24.59 -23.07 18.04
CA SER A 142 -25.51 -23.61 17.03
C SER A 142 -24.91 -23.45 15.63
N SER A 143 -23.97 -24.32 15.26
CA SER A 143 -23.57 -24.47 13.85
C SER A 143 -24.77 -25.02 13.07
N SER A 144 -25.11 -24.38 11.96
CA SER A 144 -26.35 -24.64 11.19
C SER A 144 -26.28 -25.92 10.35
N GLY A 145 -26.03 -27.09 10.94
CA GLY A 145 -26.14 -28.34 10.19
C GLY A 145 -25.67 -29.60 10.91
N GLU A 146 -26.53 -30.61 10.86
CA GLU A 146 -26.25 -31.98 11.28
C GLU A 146 -25.12 -32.62 10.45
N TRP A 147 -24.07 -33.03 11.16
CA TRP A 147 -23.23 -34.21 10.94
C TRP A 147 -22.14 -34.08 9.85
N ILE A 148 -20.88 -34.08 10.33
CA ILE A 148 -19.59 -34.42 9.68
C ILE A 148 -18.79 -33.28 9.02
N TRP A 149 -19.35 -32.09 8.75
CA TRP A 149 -18.55 -30.92 8.30
C TRP A 149 -19.03 -29.59 8.91
N GLN A 150 -19.06 -29.50 10.25
CA GLN A 150 -19.51 -28.30 10.96
C GLN A 150 -18.48 -27.16 10.85
N GLY A 151 -18.58 -26.34 9.81
CA GLY A 151 -17.92 -25.04 9.75
C GLY A 151 -18.73 -24.01 10.52
N TYR A 152 -18.08 -23.25 11.41
CA TYR A 152 -18.70 -22.04 11.97
C TYR A 152 -18.77 -20.97 10.88
N SER A 153 -19.98 -20.46 10.62
CA SER A 153 -20.21 -19.45 9.58
C SER A 153 -19.41 -18.19 9.84
N PHE A 154 -18.66 -17.75 8.83
CA PHE A 154 -17.88 -16.52 8.88
C PHE A 154 -18.66 -15.31 8.35
N ALA A 155 -20.00 -15.38 8.36
CA ALA A 155 -20.87 -14.29 7.93
C ALA A 155 -20.67 -13.03 8.80
N PRO A 156 -20.99 -11.84 8.28
CA PRO A 156 -20.76 -10.57 8.98
C PRO A 156 -21.33 -10.52 10.40
N GLU A 157 -22.51 -11.10 10.61
CA GLU A 157 -23.20 -11.12 11.90
C GLU A 157 -22.41 -11.90 12.96
N TYR A 158 -21.73 -12.98 12.56
CA TYR A 158 -20.94 -13.82 13.46
C TYR A 158 -19.52 -13.27 13.68
N GLN A 159 -18.97 -12.50 12.73
CA GLN A 159 -17.72 -11.79 12.97
C GLN A 159 -17.87 -10.71 14.04
N ASP A 160 -19.05 -10.09 14.13
CA ASP A 160 -19.35 -9.02 15.09
C ASP A 160 -19.67 -9.55 16.51
N GLN A 161 -20.12 -10.79 16.65
CA GLN A 161 -20.62 -11.39 17.91
C GLN A 161 -19.55 -12.24 18.60
#